data_AF-A0A1J4VU89-F1
#
_entry.id   AF-A0A1J4VU89-F1
#
_cell.length_a   1.000
_cell.length_b   1.000
_cell.length_c   1.000
_cell.angle_alpha   90.00
_cell.angle_beta   90.00
_cell.angle_gamma   90.00
#
_symmetry.space_group_name_H-M   'P 1'
#
loop_
_entity.id
_entity.type
_entity.pdbx_description
1 polymer ?
#
loop_
_entity_poly.entity_id
_entity_poly.type
_entity_poly.pdbx_seq_one_letter_code
_entity_poly.pdbx_strand_id
1 'polypeptide(L)'
;MHFLIIVALFLCLPAQVRADAEKTLQTRFAVIHYSNEREIGDFLWRITGKRPSLTDGAELVKNRVDELVERVEMLLEMYPAPFQFSIRFEAHTLQNPAALYSHPTRTIILAVNRTTDGILAHEMAHAIINAYFPVPPPEKAQEILAQYVDKNLYSLY
;
A
#
# COMPACT_ATOMS: atom_id res chain seq x y z
N MET A 1 -37.36 -25.04 -54.62
CA MET A 1 -36.11 -25.48 -53.96
C MET A 1 -35.51 -24.29 -53.24
N HIS A 2 -35.39 -24.40 -51.91
CA HIS A 2 -34.74 -23.43 -51.04
C HIS A 2 -33.23 -23.36 -51.31
N PHE A 3 -32.61 -22.19 -51.20
CA PHE A 3 -31.24 -22.12 -50.67
C PHE A 3 -31.01 -20.83 -49.88
N LEU A 4 -30.33 -21.05 -48.76
CA LEU A 4 -30.11 -20.21 -47.58
C LEU A 4 -29.12 -19.05 -47.82
N ILE A 5 -29.35 -17.97 -47.09
CA ILE A 5 -28.42 -16.88 -46.71
C ILE A 5 -27.20 -17.45 -45.94
N ILE A 6 -25.98 -16.92 -46.16
CA ILE A 6 -25.02 -16.58 -45.08
C ILE A 6 -24.17 -15.37 -45.52
N VAL A 7 -24.48 -14.18 -45.02
CA VAL A 7 -23.54 -13.04 -44.96
C VAL A 7 -22.75 -13.20 -43.66
N ALA A 8 -21.48 -13.59 -43.77
CA ALA A 8 -20.59 -13.64 -42.62
C ALA A 8 -20.03 -12.24 -42.33
N LEU A 9 -20.76 -11.46 -41.52
CA LEU A 9 -20.25 -10.23 -40.94
C LEU A 9 -19.32 -10.62 -39.77
N PHE A 10 -18.02 -10.69 -40.03
CA PHE A 10 -17.01 -10.83 -38.98
C PHE A 10 -16.97 -9.53 -38.16
N LEU A 11 -17.73 -9.50 -37.07
CA LEU A 11 -17.61 -8.48 -36.04
C LEU A 11 -16.29 -8.70 -35.29
N CYS A 12 -15.27 -7.91 -35.61
CA CYS A 12 -14.13 -7.70 -34.72
C CYS A 12 -14.64 -7.04 -33.42
N LEU A 13 -14.97 -7.85 -32.42
CA LEU A 13 -15.13 -7.38 -31.06
C LEU A 13 -13.74 -6.94 -30.54
N PRO A 14 -13.56 -5.69 -30.11
CA PRO A 14 -12.33 -5.31 -29.41
C PRO A 14 -12.26 -6.17 -28.15
N ALA A 15 -11.09 -6.78 -27.92
CA ALA A 15 -10.80 -7.46 -26.67
C ALA A 15 -11.06 -6.48 -25.52
N GLN A 16 -12.14 -6.69 -24.78
CA GLN A 16 -12.36 -5.99 -23.53
C GLN A 16 -11.25 -6.44 -22.59
N VAL A 17 -10.21 -5.62 -22.48
CA VAL A 17 -9.28 -5.69 -21.35
C VAL A 17 -10.14 -5.46 -20.12
N ARG A 18 -10.48 -6.55 -19.44
CA ARG A 18 -11.22 -6.51 -18.18
C ARG A 18 -10.23 -5.99 -17.15
N ALA A 19 -10.21 -4.68 -16.95
CA ALA A 19 -9.60 -4.12 -15.76
C ALA A 19 -10.34 -4.73 -14.57
N ASP A 20 -9.65 -5.55 -13.77
CA ASP A 20 -10.23 -6.05 -12.52
C ASP A 20 -10.64 -4.84 -11.68
N ALA A 21 -11.83 -4.92 -11.08
CA ALA A 21 -12.33 -3.85 -10.22
C ALA A 21 -11.38 -3.68 -9.02
N GLU A 22 -10.94 -2.44 -8.79
CA GLU A 22 -10.12 -2.11 -7.62
C GLU A 22 -10.86 -2.49 -6.33
N LYS A 23 -10.16 -3.22 -5.45
CA LYS A 23 -10.65 -3.65 -4.13
C LYS A 23 -10.01 -2.80 -3.04
N THR A 24 -10.70 -2.71 -1.92
CA THR A 24 -10.24 -1.94 -0.75
C THR A 24 -10.26 -2.76 0.53
N LEU A 25 -9.23 -2.62 1.36
CA LEU A 25 -9.16 -3.16 2.71
C LEU A 25 -8.95 -2.02 3.71
N GLN A 26 -9.92 -1.84 4.61
CA GLN A 26 -9.90 -0.77 5.61
C GLN A 26 -9.17 -1.22 6.88
N THR A 27 -8.22 -0.42 7.35
CA THR A 27 -7.59 -0.51 8.68
C THR A 27 -8.03 0.68 9.55
N ARG A 28 -7.55 0.77 10.79
CA ARG A 28 -7.80 1.95 11.63
C ARG A 28 -7.21 3.22 11.03
N PHE A 29 -6.00 3.14 10.47
CA PHE A 29 -5.26 4.29 9.95
C PHE A 29 -5.20 4.38 8.43
N ALA A 30 -5.47 3.30 7.71
CA ALA A 30 -5.25 3.23 6.27
C ALA A 30 -6.41 2.62 5.47
N VAL A 31 -6.48 3.00 4.20
CA VAL A 31 -7.26 2.30 3.17
C VAL A 31 -6.31 1.68 2.16
N ILE A 32 -6.29 0.36 2.07
CA ILE A 32 -5.39 -0.39 1.17
C ILE A 32 -6.13 -0.71 -0.13
N HIS A 33 -5.62 -0.20 -1.26
CA HIS A 33 -6.15 -0.42 -2.61
C HIS A 33 -5.32 -1.50 -3.31
N TYR A 34 -6.01 -2.54 -3.78
CA TYR A 34 -5.40 -3.72 -4.41
C TYR A 34 -6.28 -4.26 -5.54
N SER A 35 -5.69 -5.00 -6.48
CA SER A 35 -6.41 -5.52 -7.65
C SER A 35 -6.90 -6.96 -7.42
N ASN A 36 -6.18 -7.76 -6.65
CA ASN A 36 -6.52 -9.17 -6.42
C ASN A 36 -6.02 -9.72 -5.07
N GLU A 37 -6.65 -10.79 -4.57
CA GLU A 37 -6.35 -11.35 -3.23
C GLU A 37 -4.93 -11.90 -3.09
N ARG A 38 -4.26 -12.24 -4.20
CA ARG A 38 -2.87 -12.70 -4.15
C ARG A 38 -1.95 -11.58 -3.68
N GLU A 39 -2.21 -10.33 -4.05
CA GLU A 39 -1.41 -9.19 -3.62
C GLU A 39 -1.46 -9.00 -2.10
N ILE A 40 -2.61 -9.26 -1.46
CA ILE A 40 -2.74 -9.24 0.00
C ILE A 40 -1.85 -10.31 0.64
N GLY A 41 -1.86 -11.53 0.08
CA GLY A 41 -1.01 -12.61 0.56
C GLY A 41 0.48 -12.33 0.39
N ASP A 42 0.87 -11.81 -0.77
CA ASP A 42 2.25 -11.42 -1.07
C ASP A 42 2.70 -10.27 -0.18
N PHE A 43 1.84 -9.27 0.04
CA PHE A 43 2.10 -8.15 0.93
C PHE A 43 2.28 -8.63 2.38
N LEU A 44 1.40 -9.49 2.88
CA LEU A 44 1.52 -10.06 4.23
C LEU A 44 2.86 -10.79 4.41
N TRP A 45 3.23 -11.63 3.45
CA TRP A 45 4.51 -12.34 3.46
C TRP A 45 5.69 -11.35 3.56
N ARG A 46 5.61 -10.23 2.84
CA ARG A 46 6.67 -9.22 2.76
C ARG A 46 6.85 -8.41 4.05
N ILE A 47 5.76 -8.12 4.75
CA ILE A 47 5.80 -7.31 5.98
C ILE A 47 5.83 -8.12 7.29
N THR A 48 5.66 -9.45 7.22
CA THR A 48 5.69 -10.33 8.40
C THR A 48 6.66 -11.51 8.30
N GLY A 49 7.10 -11.89 7.09
CA GLY A 49 7.82 -13.14 6.86
C GLY A 49 6.98 -14.40 7.10
N LYS A 50 5.66 -14.28 7.31
CA LYS A 50 4.74 -15.40 7.54
C LYS A 50 3.91 -15.65 6.29
N ARG A 51 3.82 -16.90 5.86
CA ARG A 51 2.93 -17.26 4.75
C ARG A 51 1.49 -17.22 5.27
N PRO A 52 0.54 -16.62 4.54
CA PRO A 52 -0.85 -16.58 4.97
C PRO A 52 -1.41 -18.01 5.14
N SER A 53 -2.20 -18.24 6.19
CA SER A 53 -3.21 -19.31 6.15
C SER A 53 -4.26 -18.91 5.10
N LEU A 54 -4.97 -19.89 4.51
CA LEU A 54 -5.97 -19.65 3.46
C LEU A 54 -7.14 -18.75 3.89
N THR A 55 -7.31 -18.46 5.19
CA THR A 55 -8.52 -17.84 5.74
C THR A 55 -8.31 -16.49 6.45
N ASP A 56 -7.09 -16.13 6.88
CA ASP A 56 -6.92 -14.99 7.81
C ASP A 56 -6.03 -13.84 7.27
N GLY A 57 -5.67 -13.88 5.99
CA GLY A 57 -4.67 -12.96 5.41
C GLY A 57 -5.02 -11.47 5.54
N ALA A 58 -6.27 -11.10 5.29
CA ALA A 58 -6.71 -9.70 5.35
C ALA A 58 -6.67 -9.11 6.77
N GLU A 59 -7.10 -9.87 7.77
CA GLU A 59 -7.08 -9.41 9.16
C GLU A 59 -5.64 -9.29 9.69
N LEU A 60 -4.77 -10.23 9.32
CA LEU A 60 -3.34 -10.14 9.65
C LEU A 60 -2.67 -8.92 9.01
N VAL A 61 -3.04 -8.57 7.76
CA VAL A 61 -2.55 -7.35 7.10
C VAL A 61 -3.03 -6.10 7.84
N LYS A 62 -4.33 -6.02 8.18
CA LYS A 62 -4.88 -4.88 8.93
C LYS A 62 -4.13 -4.68 10.25
N ASN A 63 -4.01 -5.75 11.03
CA ASN A 63 -3.34 -5.71 12.33
C ASN A 63 -1.87 -5.31 12.20
N ARG A 64 -1.16 -5.84 11.20
CA ARG A 64 0.25 -5.49 10.99
C ARG A 64 0.43 -4.05 10.54
N VAL A 65 -0.42 -3.54 9.66
CA VAL A 65 -0.38 -2.14 9.22
C VAL A 65 -0.65 -1.21 10.40
N ASP A 66 -1.66 -1.52 11.21
CA ASP A 66 -2.00 -0.70 12.38
C ASP A 66 -0.89 -0.75 13.46
N GLU A 67 -0.28 -1.92 13.70
CA GLU A 67 0.88 -2.08 14.61
C GLU A 67 2.08 -1.26 14.14
N LEU A 68 2.36 -1.26 12.83
CA LEU A 68 3.45 -0.47 12.27
C LEU A 68 3.21 1.04 12.47
N VAL A 69 1.99 1.52 12.20
CA VAL A 69 1.65 2.94 12.42
C VAL A 69 1.88 3.33 13.88
N GLU A 70 1.31 2.58 14.84
CA GLU A 70 1.49 2.87 16.28
C GLU A 70 2.97 2.85 16.70
N ARG A 71 3.75 1.93 16.14
CA ARG A 71 5.18 1.88 16.40
C ARG A 71 5.90 3.11 15.83
N VAL A 72 5.56 3.56 14.63
CA VAL A 72 6.17 4.76 14.05
C VAL A 72 5.78 6.00 14.86
N GLU A 73 4.53 6.12 15.30
CA GLU A 73 4.08 7.18 16.22
C GLU A 73 4.91 7.18 17.51
N MET A 74 5.12 6.00 18.10
CA MET A 74 5.94 5.83 19.31
C MET A 74 7.40 6.23 19.10
N LEU A 75 8.02 5.80 17.99
CA LEU A 75 9.41 6.12 17.67
C LEU A 75 9.63 7.61 17.43
N LEU A 76 8.68 8.27 16.78
CA LEU A 76 8.76 9.70 16.50
C LEU A 76 8.28 10.57 17.66
N GLU A 77 7.62 9.98 18.66
CA GLU A 77 6.84 10.66 19.69
C GLU A 77 5.80 11.63 19.08
N MET A 78 5.20 11.23 17.95
CA MET A 78 4.24 12.02 17.19
C MET A 78 2.90 11.31 17.12
N TYR A 79 1.90 11.88 17.79
CA TYR A 79 0.54 11.35 17.88
C TYR A 79 -0.45 12.35 17.25
N PRO A 80 -0.60 12.33 15.91
CA PRO A 80 -1.51 13.25 15.22
C PRO A 80 -2.96 13.06 15.68
N ALA A 81 -3.78 14.09 15.50
CA ALA A 81 -5.23 13.93 15.56
C ALA A 81 -5.68 12.84 14.58
N PRO A 82 -6.88 12.23 14.76
CA PRO A 82 -7.32 11.13 13.91
C PRO A 82 -7.10 11.43 12.42
N PHE A 83 -6.25 10.63 11.78
CA PHE A 83 -5.86 10.77 10.38
C PHE A 83 -6.05 9.45 9.65
N GLN A 84 -6.28 9.54 8.34
CA GLN A 84 -6.26 8.40 7.43
C GLN A 84 -5.38 8.71 6.23
N PHE A 85 -4.69 7.67 5.76
CA PHE A 85 -3.93 7.69 4.52
C PHE A 85 -4.29 6.48 3.65
N SER A 86 -3.89 6.50 2.39
CA SER A 86 -4.08 5.38 1.47
C SER A 86 -2.79 4.60 1.27
N ILE A 87 -2.90 3.29 1.10
CA ILE A 87 -1.83 2.43 0.59
C ILE A 87 -2.30 1.89 -0.76
N ARG A 88 -1.49 2.01 -1.81
CA ARG A 88 -1.84 1.55 -3.16
C ARG A 88 -0.78 0.59 -3.66
N PHE A 89 -1.22 -0.60 -4.06
CA PHE A 89 -0.33 -1.59 -4.66
C PHE A 89 -0.15 -1.29 -6.15
N GLU A 90 1.09 -1.10 -6.57
CA GLU A 90 1.44 -0.96 -7.98
C GLU A 90 2.64 -1.85 -8.33
N ALA A 91 2.37 -2.93 -9.06
CA ALA A 91 3.39 -3.94 -9.38
C ALA A 91 4.44 -3.48 -10.43
N HIS A 92 4.18 -2.41 -11.19
CA HIS A 92 4.91 -2.15 -12.46
C HIS A 92 5.37 -0.71 -12.71
N THR A 93 4.93 0.27 -11.91
CA THR A 93 5.24 1.70 -12.13
C THR A 93 6.50 2.15 -11.41
N LEU A 94 6.76 1.60 -10.23
CA LEU A 94 7.93 1.96 -9.44
C LEU A 94 9.15 1.16 -9.88
N GLN A 95 10.11 1.78 -10.58
CA GLN A 95 11.39 1.14 -10.90
C GLN A 95 12.38 1.26 -9.72
N ASN A 96 12.44 2.42 -9.09
CA ASN A 96 13.18 2.73 -7.86
C ASN A 96 12.69 4.12 -7.41
N PRO A 97 12.21 4.35 -6.17
CA PRO A 97 12.17 3.47 -4.98
C PRO A 97 11.15 2.32 -5.05
N ALA A 98 11.12 1.46 -4.03
CA ALA A 98 10.15 0.37 -3.89
C ALA A 98 8.80 0.84 -3.30
N ALA A 99 8.80 2.00 -2.64
CA ALA A 99 7.61 2.70 -2.19
C ALA A 99 7.87 4.21 -2.24
N LEU A 100 6.80 5.01 -2.25
CA LEU A 100 6.87 6.45 -2.08
C LEU A 100 5.59 6.98 -1.40
N TYR A 101 5.74 7.98 -0.56
CA TYR A 101 4.65 8.75 0.00
C TYR A 101 4.38 10.01 -0.84
N SER A 102 3.14 10.14 -1.32
CA SER A 102 2.61 11.34 -1.97
C SER A 102 1.88 12.20 -0.95
N HIS A 103 2.49 13.32 -0.56
CA HIS A 103 1.87 14.29 0.35
C HIS A 103 0.52 14.84 -0.16
N PRO A 104 0.37 15.27 -1.44
CA PRO A 104 -0.88 15.84 -1.92
C PRO A 104 -2.08 14.88 -1.83
N THR A 105 -1.85 13.58 -2.03
CA THR A 105 -2.90 12.56 -2.02
C THR A 105 -2.93 11.73 -0.75
N ARG A 106 -1.99 11.97 0.18
CA ARG A 106 -1.76 11.17 1.40
C ARG A 106 -1.72 9.68 1.08
N THR A 107 -0.98 9.31 0.05
CA THR A 107 -0.94 7.94 -0.47
C THR A 107 0.47 7.39 -0.44
N ILE A 108 0.64 6.23 0.17
CA ILE A 108 1.81 5.39 0.01
C ILE A 108 1.58 4.50 -1.22
N ILE A 109 2.37 4.69 -2.27
CA ILE A 109 2.36 3.83 -3.46
C ILE A 109 3.51 2.85 -3.28
N LEU A 110 3.27 1.54 -3.41
CA LEU A 110 4.30 0.54 -3.18
C LEU A 110 4.28 -0.62 -4.17
N ALA A 111 5.48 -1.09 -4.51
CA ALA A 111 5.71 -2.30 -5.28
C ALA A 111 5.76 -3.49 -4.33
N VAL A 112 4.63 -4.19 -4.18
CA VAL A 112 4.42 -5.30 -3.21
C VAL A 112 5.58 -6.28 -3.19
N ASN A 113 6.13 -6.65 -4.34
CA ASN A 113 7.20 -7.63 -4.46
C ASN A 113 8.57 -7.17 -3.91
N ARG A 114 8.75 -5.89 -3.59
CA ARG A 114 10.01 -5.32 -3.09
C ARG A 114 9.87 -4.57 -1.77
N THR A 115 8.64 -4.30 -1.34
CA THR A 115 8.37 -3.70 -0.04
C THR A 115 8.77 -4.63 1.09
N THR A 116 9.30 -4.06 2.17
CA THR A 116 9.49 -4.68 3.48
C THR A 116 8.70 -3.87 4.51
N ASP A 117 8.54 -4.39 5.72
CA ASP A 117 7.98 -3.61 6.82
C ASP A 117 8.82 -2.36 7.15
N GLY A 118 10.15 -2.44 7.03
CA GLY A 118 11.05 -1.28 7.09
C GLY A 118 10.71 -0.19 6.09
N ILE A 119 10.62 -0.55 4.80
CA ILE A 119 10.25 0.39 3.73
C ILE A 119 8.87 0.98 3.97
N LEU A 120 7.90 0.16 4.41
CA LEU A 120 6.56 0.66 4.70
C LEU A 120 6.56 1.62 5.90
N ALA A 121 7.30 1.30 6.97
CA ALA A 121 7.43 2.15 8.15
C ALA A 121 8.09 3.50 7.81
N HIS A 122 9.07 3.50 6.92
CA HIS A 122 9.67 4.72 6.37
C HIS A 122 8.61 5.65 5.75
N GLU A 123 7.79 5.12 4.85
CA GLU A 123 6.73 5.91 4.20
C GLU A 123 5.60 6.30 5.18
N MET A 124 5.32 5.46 6.17
CA MET A 124 4.40 5.81 7.27
C MET A 124 4.94 6.96 8.12
N ALA A 125 6.26 7.07 8.30
CA ALA A 125 6.88 8.20 8.99
C ALA A 125 6.55 9.50 8.28
N HIS A 126 6.65 9.55 6.95
CA HIS A 126 6.20 10.72 6.18
C HIS A 126 4.71 11.01 6.39
N ALA A 127 3.85 9.99 6.35
CA ALA A 127 2.42 10.18 6.58
C ALA A 127 2.12 10.78 7.98
N ILE A 128 2.76 10.26 9.03
CA ILE A 128 2.61 10.73 10.42
C ILE A 128 3.17 12.14 10.60
N ILE A 129 4.37 12.42 10.10
CA ILE A 129 5.00 13.75 10.18
C ILE A 129 4.09 14.81 9.53
N ASN A 130 3.57 14.52 8.34
CA ASN A 130 2.69 15.46 7.62
C ASN A 130 1.29 15.58 8.25
N ALA A 131 0.84 14.58 9.02
CA ALA A 131 -0.40 14.67 9.80
C ALA A 131 -0.21 15.41 11.14
N TYR A 132 0.99 15.33 11.72
CA TYR A 132 1.31 15.90 13.04
C TYR A 132 1.58 17.40 12.97
N PHE A 133 2.35 17.86 11.97
CA PHE A 133 2.67 19.28 11.83
C PHE A 133 1.62 20.02 10.97
N PRO A 134 1.07 21.16 11.44
CA PRO A 134 0.16 21.98 10.63
C PRO A 134 0.79 22.47 9.32
N VAL A 135 2.10 22.69 9.34
CA VAL A 135 2.93 22.97 8.17
C VAL A 135 4.04 21.92 8.15
N PRO A 136 4.15 21.09 7.10
CA PRO A 136 5.18 20.07 7.03
C PRO A 136 6.58 20.63 7.24
N PRO A 137 7.46 19.93 7.98
CA PRO A 137 8.87 20.27 8.05
C PRO A 137 9.52 20.23 6.66
N PRO A 138 10.68 20.87 6.45
CA PRO A 138 11.44 20.74 5.21
C PRO A 138 11.73 19.28 4.88
N GLU A 139 11.69 18.91 3.59
CA GLU A 139 11.85 17.51 3.14
C GLU A 139 13.05 16.81 3.78
N LYS A 140 14.22 17.46 3.82
CA LYS A 140 15.43 16.92 4.46
C LYS A 140 15.23 16.56 5.94
N ALA A 141 14.44 17.33 6.68
CA ALA A 141 14.13 17.02 8.07
C ALA A 141 13.19 15.81 8.18
N GLN A 142 12.21 15.69 7.27
CA GLN A 142 11.34 14.52 7.21
C GLN A 142 12.14 13.25 6.91
N GLU A 143 13.06 13.30 5.94
CA GLU A 143 13.96 12.19 5.61
C GLU A 143 14.83 11.76 6.80
N ILE A 144 15.36 12.71 7.58
CA ILE A 144 16.14 12.40 8.79
C ILE A 144 15.29 11.63 9.81
N LEU A 145 14.04 12.04 10.00
CA LEU A 145 13.10 11.38 10.91
C LEU A 145 12.68 10.00 10.38
N ALA A 146 12.43 9.87 9.07
CA ALA A 146 12.13 8.59 8.44
C ALA A 146 13.32 7.61 8.55
N GLN A 147 14.55 8.08 8.32
CA GLN A 147 15.75 7.29 8.55
C GLN A 147 16.00 6.95 10.02
N TYR A 148 15.52 7.76 10.95
CA TYR A 148 15.51 7.41 12.36
C TYR A 148 14.58 6.22 12.62
N VAL A 149 13.38 6.21 12.02
CA VAL A 149 12.45 5.08 12.07
C VAL A 149 13.10 3.82 11.48
N ASP A 150 13.76 3.91 10.32
CA ASP A 150 14.46 2.76 9.70
C ASP A 150 15.45 2.09 10.65
N LYS A 151 16.23 2.89 11.38
CA LYS A 151 17.29 2.40 12.28
C LYS A 151 16.74 1.80 13.57
N ASN A 152 15.56 2.22 14.00
CA ASN A 152 15.02 1.91 15.32
C ASN A 152 13.73 1.06 15.27
N LEU A 153 13.25 0.68 14.09
CA LEU A 153 12.01 -0.10 13.94
C LEU A 153 11.99 -1.40 14.76
N TYR A 154 13.15 -2.00 15.01
CA TYR A 154 13.28 -3.25 15.77
C TYR A 154 13.97 -3.08 17.13
N SER A 155 14.35 -1.86 17.55
CA SER A 155 15.09 -1.62 18.80
C SER A 155 14.20 -1.52 20.04
N LEU A 156 12.87 -1.53 19.86
CA LEU A 156 11.88 -1.50 20.94
C LEU A 156 11.36 -2.92 21.30
N TYR A 157 12.08 -3.97 20.91
CA TYR A 157 11.80 -5.37 21.30
C TYR A 157 12.81 -5.87 22.33
#